data_AF-A0A934SDX4-F1
#
_entry.id   AF-A0A934SDX4-F1
#
_cell.length_a   1.000
_cell.length_b   1.000
_cell.length_c   1.000
_cell.angle_alpha   90.00
_cell.angle_beta   90.00
_cell.angle_gamma   90.00
#
_symmetry.space_group_name_H-M   'P 1'
#
loop_
_entity.id
_entity.type
_entity.pdbx_description
1 polymer ?
#
loop_
_entity_poly.entity_id
_entity_poly.type
_entity_poly.pdbx_seq_one_letter_code
_entity_poly.pdbx_strand_id
1 'polypeptide(L)'
;MIFTPPFSVSGESGFALANQRLTFELAQIEDAVLTLQSVGVGTLAFTQPADGSAPVPDTNQKVHCFDATGRRIFTGTAKRRLRWQRGEAAVWQVTISDAWQDYELIDLVGSVTDADGVKSVRPLVKYESGDLSESIRDLLARLQALGAGLQPGEIAETFNVLPMTFAKYTGASALAEMMQWIPDAMTQVDYSGTGLPRLNVRRRSQAEVVKVELGTDLDDTLEILLEDLPDDRPAKVEVQSATRNDKQEIVFVTQVAGDKDAAAKATQNLVASGPENNDVLPTDVYENFVIQTGAAGFSQVAISDNNVAGAVAATSYFAMTPVPASTSYTVWSTPSSGATGTVYTPAPYKFSRPDGTAFGYPVFPLLSESIPDWLVSDYDLLIEDALISGTFYETKDGTTADPSAMVAYLKDQGLIYLLQGYSDNTSGAPYRKYWFYTAVAQFKVINLEYAVAQTLYRKQDFDFIFPPADLADNLFAAQNFLPFKGSASFGPRAPLVPIPGQVLSVLNSPNALWPTARALVESTEIDLVRLSAEVTLGVPSRTAASTLIDRFRSASRDNIAT
;
A
#
# COMPACT_ATOMS: atom_id res chain seq x y z
N MET A 1 -23.50 -20.90 23.97
CA MET A 1 -24.65 -21.37 23.16
C MET A 1 -25.17 -22.67 23.76
N ILE A 2 -26.46 -23.01 23.65
CA ILE A 2 -26.99 -24.31 24.15
C ILE A 2 -27.46 -25.14 22.96
N PHE A 3 -26.80 -26.27 22.71
CA PHE A 3 -27.25 -27.25 21.73
C PHE A 3 -28.15 -28.27 22.41
N THR A 4 -29.34 -28.50 21.87
CA THR A 4 -30.37 -29.31 22.53
C THR A 4 -30.63 -30.60 21.74
N PRO A 5 -30.44 -31.80 22.31
CA PRO A 5 -30.81 -33.05 21.64
C PRO A 5 -32.33 -33.26 21.61
N PRO A 6 -32.89 -34.10 20.72
CA PRO A 6 -32.17 -34.92 19.74
C PRO A 6 -31.62 -34.13 18.55
N PHE A 7 -30.47 -34.54 18.05
CA PHE A 7 -29.86 -33.98 16.84
C PHE A 7 -30.34 -34.69 15.58
N SER A 8 -30.37 -33.98 14.46
CA SER A 8 -30.76 -34.52 13.16
C SER A 8 -29.89 -34.01 12.02
N VAL A 9 -29.77 -34.82 10.97
CA VAL A 9 -29.09 -34.46 9.72
C VAL A 9 -30.06 -34.43 8.55
N SER A 10 -29.77 -33.62 7.54
CA SER A 10 -30.40 -33.70 6.21
C SER A 10 -29.38 -33.40 5.13
N GLY A 11 -29.60 -33.91 3.91
CA GLY A 11 -28.73 -33.64 2.76
C GLY A 11 -29.47 -33.00 1.61
N GLU A 12 -28.83 -32.95 0.44
CA GLU A 12 -29.44 -32.42 -0.79
C GLU A 12 -30.35 -33.44 -1.49
N SER A 13 -31.42 -32.93 -2.14
CA SER A 13 -32.29 -33.76 -2.96
C SER A 13 -31.53 -34.37 -4.14
N GLY A 14 -31.76 -35.65 -4.43
CA GLY A 14 -31.10 -36.37 -5.53
C GLY A 14 -29.80 -37.09 -5.15
N PHE A 15 -29.36 -36.98 -3.89
CA PHE A 15 -28.24 -37.72 -3.32
C PHE A 15 -28.71 -38.78 -2.32
N ALA A 16 -27.79 -39.64 -1.86
CA ALA A 16 -28.10 -40.72 -0.92
C ALA A 16 -28.81 -40.24 0.35
N LEU A 17 -28.28 -39.22 1.03
CA LEU A 17 -28.98 -38.58 2.15
C LEU A 17 -29.96 -37.52 1.60
N ALA A 18 -31.22 -37.85 1.40
CA ALA A 18 -32.19 -36.90 0.85
C ALA A 18 -32.42 -35.67 1.76
N ASN A 19 -33.19 -34.70 1.26
CA ASN A 19 -33.58 -33.47 1.99
C ASN A 19 -34.58 -33.72 3.15
N GLN A 20 -34.78 -34.98 3.56
CA GLN A 20 -35.54 -35.31 4.75
C GLN A 20 -34.63 -35.21 5.97
N ARG A 21 -35.12 -34.59 7.04
CA ARG A 21 -34.43 -34.60 8.34
C ARG A 21 -34.55 -35.98 8.99
N LEU A 22 -33.41 -36.57 9.31
CA LEU A 22 -33.30 -37.83 10.05
C LEU A 22 -32.59 -37.56 11.37
N THR A 23 -33.19 -37.94 12.48
CA THR A 23 -32.51 -37.93 13.79
C THR A 23 -31.28 -38.83 13.75
N PHE A 24 -30.26 -38.56 14.55
CA PHE A 24 -29.03 -39.36 14.58
C PHE A 24 -29.31 -40.87 14.77
N GLU A 25 -30.29 -41.22 15.61
CA GLU A 25 -30.74 -42.61 15.80
C GLU A 25 -31.26 -43.24 14.49
N LEU A 26 -32.19 -42.59 13.80
CA LEU A 26 -32.73 -43.04 12.51
C LEU A 26 -31.69 -43.05 11.38
N ALA A 27 -30.69 -42.16 11.45
CA ALA A 27 -29.57 -42.13 10.53
C ALA A 27 -28.45 -43.13 10.92
N GLN A 28 -28.58 -43.84 12.04
CA GLN A 28 -27.56 -44.73 12.61
C GLN A 28 -26.20 -44.05 12.77
N ILE A 29 -26.21 -42.77 13.18
CA ILE A 29 -25.01 -41.97 13.42
C ILE A 29 -24.47 -42.27 14.81
N GLU A 30 -23.21 -42.66 14.87
CA GLU A 30 -22.45 -42.96 16.09
C GLU A 30 -21.22 -42.05 16.21
N ASP A 31 -20.74 -41.83 17.43
CA ASP A 31 -19.52 -41.06 17.73
C ASP A 31 -19.47 -39.69 17.03
N ALA A 32 -20.59 -38.95 17.03
CA ALA A 32 -20.70 -37.67 16.34
C ALA A 32 -20.00 -36.55 17.11
N VAL A 33 -18.94 -36.00 16.51
CA VAL A 33 -18.13 -34.91 17.06
C VAL A 33 -18.20 -33.70 16.15
N LEU A 34 -18.63 -32.57 16.71
CA LEU A 34 -18.68 -31.26 16.05
C LEU A 34 -17.51 -30.40 16.54
N THR A 35 -16.61 -30.03 15.65
CA THR A 35 -15.50 -29.10 15.92
C THR A 35 -15.79 -27.76 15.24
N LEU A 36 -15.83 -26.69 16.03
CA LEU A 36 -15.91 -25.31 15.59
C LEU A 36 -14.57 -24.63 15.82
N GLN A 37 -14.09 -23.82 14.88
CA GLN A 37 -12.79 -23.15 14.96
C GLN A 37 -12.90 -21.65 14.64
N SER A 38 -12.13 -20.83 15.35
CA SER A 38 -11.80 -19.47 14.95
C SER A 38 -10.66 -19.53 13.93
N VAL A 39 -10.87 -18.97 12.75
CA VAL A 39 -9.91 -18.96 11.63
C VAL A 39 -9.41 -20.37 11.26
N GLY A 40 -10.35 -21.27 10.94
CA GLY A 40 -10.06 -22.65 10.58
C GLY A 40 -11.29 -23.40 10.07
N VAL A 41 -11.08 -24.62 9.56
CA VAL A 41 -12.16 -25.46 9.04
C VAL A 41 -12.92 -26.09 10.19
N GLY A 42 -14.21 -25.75 10.30
CA GLY A 42 -15.13 -26.46 11.16
C GLY A 42 -15.45 -27.85 10.58
N THR A 43 -15.63 -28.85 11.44
CA THR A 43 -15.96 -30.21 10.98
C THR A 43 -17.06 -30.86 11.82
N LEU A 44 -17.88 -31.68 11.18
CA LEU A 44 -18.74 -32.68 11.84
C LEU A 44 -18.27 -34.05 11.39
N ALA A 45 -17.70 -34.83 12.31
CA ALA A 45 -17.21 -36.18 12.05
C ALA A 45 -18.08 -37.19 12.79
N PHE A 46 -18.41 -38.31 12.14
CA PHE A 46 -19.13 -39.41 12.77
C PHE A 46 -18.88 -40.73 12.04
N THR A 47 -19.35 -41.82 12.63
CA THR A 47 -19.38 -43.13 11.99
C THR A 47 -20.81 -43.62 11.74
N GLN A 48 -20.98 -44.39 10.68
CA GLN A 48 -22.28 -44.93 10.28
C GLN A 48 -22.09 -46.34 9.69
N PRO A 49 -22.87 -47.34 10.12
CA PRO A 49 -22.86 -48.66 9.51
C PRO A 49 -23.45 -48.61 8.10
N ALA A 50 -22.97 -49.50 7.24
CA ALA A 50 -23.40 -49.67 5.86
C ALA A 50 -24.28 -50.92 5.73
N ASP A 51 -25.27 -51.08 6.61
CA ASP A 51 -26.17 -52.24 6.63
C ASP A 51 -27.32 -52.12 5.61
N GLY A 52 -27.37 -51.01 4.85
CA GLY A 52 -28.36 -50.72 3.83
C GLY A 52 -29.67 -50.12 4.36
N SER A 53 -29.81 -49.94 5.68
CA SER A 53 -31.04 -49.43 6.30
C SER A 53 -31.08 -47.91 6.45
N ALA A 54 -29.93 -47.26 6.64
CA ALA A 54 -29.80 -45.81 6.73
C ALA A 54 -29.01 -45.23 5.54
N PRO A 55 -29.42 -44.08 4.97
CA PRO A 55 -28.67 -43.44 3.90
C PRO A 55 -27.37 -42.84 4.43
N VAL A 56 -26.25 -43.22 3.82
CA VAL A 56 -24.93 -42.63 4.08
C VAL A 56 -24.70 -41.48 3.10
N PRO A 57 -24.27 -40.29 3.54
CA PRO A 57 -24.00 -39.18 2.63
C PRO A 57 -23.02 -39.54 1.52
N ASP A 58 -23.26 -39.01 0.32
CA ASP A 58 -22.33 -39.13 -0.79
C ASP A 58 -21.13 -38.19 -0.62
N THR A 59 -19.99 -38.56 -1.19
CA THR A 59 -18.85 -37.64 -1.24
C THR A 59 -19.24 -36.40 -2.05
N ASN A 60 -18.88 -35.23 -1.55
CA ASN A 60 -19.22 -33.89 -2.07
C ASN A 60 -20.69 -33.48 -1.92
N GLN A 61 -21.50 -34.25 -1.19
CA GLN A 61 -22.88 -33.86 -0.88
C GLN A 61 -22.90 -32.78 0.21
N LYS A 62 -23.76 -31.75 0.09
CA LYS A 62 -23.99 -30.85 1.22
C LYS A 62 -24.87 -31.50 2.27
N VAL A 63 -24.47 -31.33 3.52
CA VAL A 63 -25.17 -31.88 4.70
C VAL A 63 -25.37 -30.77 5.72
N HIS A 64 -26.56 -30.76 6.33
CA HIS A 64 -26.96 -29.86 7.39
C HIS A 64 -27.21 -30.64 8.68
N CYS A 65 -26.76 -30.12 9.82
CA CYS A 65 -27.03 -30.64 11.14
C CYS A 65 -27.91 -29.66 11.92
N PHE A 66 -28.92 -30.18 12.64
CA PHE A 66 -29.89 -29.40 13.39
C PHE A 66 -30.03 -29.91 14.83
N ASP A 67 -30.36 -28.99 15.73
CA ASP A 67 -30.78 -29.31 17.10
C ASP A 67 -32.30 -29.61 17.18
N ALA A 68 -32.77 -29.94 18.39
CA ALA A 68 -34.17 -30.25 18.66
C ALA A 68 -35.13 -29.08 18.42
N THR A 69 -34.64 -27.83 18.46
CA THR A 69 -35.44 -26.64 18.14
C THR A 69 -35.61 -26.45 16.64
N GLY A 70 -34.91 -27.27 15.83
CA GLY A 70 -34.89 -27.16 14.39
C GLY A 70 -33.91 -26.11 13.86
N ARG A 71 -33.11 -25.50 14.75
CA ARG A 71 -32.05 -24.56 14.39
C ARG A 71 -30.89 -25.32 13.76
N ARG A 72 -30.38 -24.82 12.63
CA ARG A 72 -29.18 -25.37 12.00
C ARG A 72 -27.96 -25.00 12.85
N ILE A 73 -27.22 -26.01 13.29
CA ILE A 73 -26.02 -25.85 14.13
C ILE A 73 -24.74 -26.01 13.32
N PHE A 74 -24.79 -26.69 12.18
CA PHE A 74 -23.65 -26.88 11.29
C PHE A 74 -24.11 -27.17 9.86
N THR A 75 -23.28 -26.81 8.88
CA THR A 75 -23.46 -27.21 7.49
C THR A 75 -22.12 -27.29 6.78
N GLY A 76 -22.00 -28.23 5.85
CA GLY A 76 -20.77 -28.39 5.09
C GLY A 76 -20.87 -29.47 4.01
N THR A 77 -19.73 -29.85 3.46
CA THR A 77 -19.58 -30.81 2.37
C THR A 77 -19.03 -32.12 2.91
N ALA A 78 -19.73 -33.22 2.64
CA ALA A 78 -19.39 -34.55 3.14
C ALA A 78 -18.24 -35.19 2.37
N LYS A 79 -17.35 -35.86 3.10
CA LYS A 79 -16.35 -36.79 2.57
C LYS A 79 -16.47 -38.10 3.34
N ARG A 80 -16.80 -39.18 2.64
CA ARG A 80 -16.86 -40.53 3.24
C ARG A 80 -15.58 -41.31 2.99
N ARG A 81 -15.17 -42.10 3.98
CA ARG A 81 -14.06 -43.04 3.92
C ARG A 81 -14.47 -44.36 4.56
N LEU A 82 -14.15 -45.48 3.91
CA LEU A 82 -14.41 -46.80 4.50
C LEU A 82 -13.45 -47.00 5.68
N ARG A 83 -13.98 -47.18 6.90
CA ARG A 83 -13.20 -47.42 8.11
C ARG A 83 -12.80 -48.89 8.21
N TRP A 84 -13.78 -49.77 8.00
CA TRP A 84 -13.58 -51.23 8.04
C TRP A 84 -14.69 -51.94 7.27
N GLN A 85 -14.37 -53.15 6.79
CA GLN A 85 -15.31 -54.07 6.17
C GLN A 85 -14.98 -55.51 6.54
N ARG A 86 -15.99 -56.30 6.92
CA ARG A 86 -15.88 -57.76 7.08
C ARG A 86 -17.15 -58.42 6.56
N GLY A 87 -17.02 -59.13 5.43
CA GLY A 87 -18.18 -59.61 4.70
C GLY A 87 -19.02 -58.44 4.19
N GLU A 88 -20.33 -58.48 4.45
CA GLU A 88 -21.28 -57.45 4.06
C GLU A 88 -21.37 -56.28 5.07
N ALA A 89 -20.84 -56.45 6.28
CA ALA A 89 -20.77 -55.37 7.26
C ALA A 89 -19.64 -54.41 6.91
N ALA A 90 -19.99 -53.17 6.56
CA ALA A 90 -19.05 -52.07 6.39
C ALA A 90 -19.40 -50.93 7.35
N VAL A 91 -18.39 -50.19 7.80
CA VAL A 91 -18.57 -48.98 8.61
C VAL A 91 -17.89 -47.81 7.89
N TRP A 92 -18.65 -46.76 7.64
CA TRP A 92 -18.16 -45.53 7.06
C TRP A 92 -17.75 -44.55 8.15
N GLN A 93 -16.62 -43.88 7.93
CA GLN A 93 -16.27 -42.65 8.60
C GLN A 93 -16.66 -41.50 7.68
N VAL A 94 -17.49 -40.60 8.17
CA VAL A 94 -17.94 -39.42 7.43
C VAL A 94 -17.37 -38.19 8.10
N THR A 95 -16.76 -37.31 7.31
CA THR A 95 -16.31 -36.00 7.77
C THR A 95 -16.98 -34.95 6.90
N ILE A 96 -17.73 -34.05 7.52
CA ILE A 96 -18.36 -32.92 6.85
C ILE A 96 -17.52 -31.69 7.19
N SER A 97 -16.88 -31.09 6.19
CA SER A 97 -16.11 -29.86 6.36
C SER A 97 -16.98 -28.66 6.04
N ASP A 98 -16.92 -27.61 6.86
CA ASP A 98 -17.72 -26.41 6.64
C ASP A 98 -17.22 -25.57 5.45
N ALA A 99 -17.92 -24.47 5.20
CA ALA A 99 -17.63 -23.58 4.08
C ALA A 99 -16.31 -22.81 4.21
N TRP A 100 -15.62 -22.86 5.36
CA TRP A 100 -14.25 -22.33 5.47
C TRP A 100 -13.28 -23.12 4.56
N GLN A 101 -13.56 -24.39 4.29
CA GLN A 101 -12.76 -25.20 3.36
C GLN A 101 -12.65 -24.52 1.97
N ASP A 102 -13.70 -23.83 1.52
CA ASP A 102 -13.67 -23.10 0.25
C ASP A 102 -12.62 -21.98 0.28
N TYR A 103 -12.46 -21.29 1.41
CA TYR A 103 -11.46 -20.25 1.57
C TYR A 103 -10.03 -20.80 1.53
N GLU A 104 -9.80 -22.05 1.95
CA GLU A 104 -8.50 -22.72 1.82
C GLU A 104 -8.19 -23.16 0.39
N LEU A 105 -9.22 -23.44 -0.42
CA LEU A 105 -9.07 -23.95 -1.77
C LEU A 105 -9.10 -22.86 -2.85
N ILE A 106 -9.70 -21.70 -2.56
CA ILE A 106 -9.79 -20.60 -3.52
C ILE A 106 -8.53 -19.73 -3.46
N ASP A 107 -7.73 -19.80 -4.52
CA ASP A 107 -6.62 -18.89 -4.77
C ASP A 107 -7.13 -17.49 -5.18
N LEU A 108 -6.62 -16.44 -4.53
CA LEU A 108 -7.00 -15.06 -4.84
C LEU A 108 -6.40 -14.55 -6.15
N VAL A 109 -5.26 -15.10 -6.54
CA VAL A 109 -4.42 -14.69 -7.68
C VAL A 109 -3.96 -15.94 -8.43
N GLY A 110 -3.95 -15.89 -9.75
CA GLY A 110 -3.47 -16.99 -10.58
C GLY A 110 -4.31 -17.20 -11.84
N SER A 111 -3.85 -18.14 -12.66
CA SER A 111 -4.56 -18.53 -13.88
C SER A 111 -5.72 -19.43 -13.54
N VAL A 112 -6.94 -18.97 -13.80
CA VAL A 112 -8.17 -19.74 -13.64
C VAL A 112 -8.60 -20.21 -15.00
N THR A 113 -8.92 -21.50 -15.09
CA THR A 113 -9.59 -22.06 -16.25
C THR A 113 -11.07 -22.15 -15.90
N ASP A 114 -11.95 -21.48 -16.64
CA ASP A 114 -13.39 -21.61 -16.42
C ASP A 114 -13.92 -22.98 -16.87
N ALA A 115 -15.22 -23.22 -16.64
CA ALA A 115 -15.86 -24.48 -16.99
C ALA A 115 -15.81 -24.79 -18.51
N ASP A 116 -15.59 -23.78 -19.34
CA ASP A 116 -15.50 -23.87 -20.79
C ASP A 116 -14.04 -24.00 -21.29
N GLY A 117 -13.07 -24.07 -20.37
CA GLY A 117 -11.65 -24.23 -20.71
C GLY A 117 -10.90 -22.92 -20.99
N VAL A 118 -11.54 -21.76 -20.81
CA VAL A 118 -10.93 -20.43 -21.04
C VAL A 118 -10.06 -20.05 -19.86
N LYS A 119 -8.80 -19.72 -20.15
CA LYS A 119 -7.85 -19.26 -19.14
C LYS A 119 -7.96 -17.74 -18.96
N SER A 120 -8.26 -17.30 -17.74
CA SER A 120 -8.17 -15.91 -17.30
C SER A 120 -7.13 -15.80 -16.18
N VAL A 121 -6.45 -14.66 -16.07
CA VAL A 121 -5.51 -14.40 -14.97
C VAL A 121 -6.22 -13.52 -13.96
N ARG A 122 -6.39 -14.00 -12.73
CA ARG A 122 -6.85 -13.16 -11.62
C ARG A 122 -5.73 -12.18 -11.27
N PRO A 123 -5.97 -10.86 -11.34
CA PRO A 123 -4.97 -9.87 -10.97
C PRO A 123 -4.68 -9.95 -9.47
N LEU A 124 -3.49 -9.49 -9.13
CA LEU A 124 -3.02 -9.28 -7.76
C LEU A 124 -4.07 -8.49 -6.96
N VAL A 125 -4.30 -8.88 -5.71
CA VAL A 125 -5.22 -8.16 -4.81
C VAL A 125 -4.39 -7.19 -4.00
N LYS A 126 -4.68 -5.89 -4.16
CA LYS A 126 -4.09 -4.83 -3.35
C LYS A 126 -5.21 -4.10 -2.64
N TYR A 127 -5.05 -3.92 -1.34
CA TYR A 127 -5.83 -3.00 -0.53
C TYR A 127 -4.94 -1.81 -0.23
N GLU A 128 -5.41 -0.61 -0.55
CA GLU A 128 -4.72 0.62 -0.18
C GLU A 128 -4.80 0.85 1.34
N SER A 129 -4.00 1.78 1.84
CA SER A 129 -4.06 2.21 3.24
C SER A 129 -5.49 2.70 3.57
N GLY A 130 -6.11 2.13 4.60
CA GLY A 130 -7.53 2.36 4.89
C GLY A 130 -8.08 1.44 5.97
N ASP A 131 -9.39 1.52 6.20
CA ASP A 131 -10.05 0.75 7.27
C ASP A 131 -9.98 -0.76 6.99
N LEU A 132 -9.43 -1.49 7.96
CA LEU A 132 -9.30 -2.94 7.88
C LEU A 132 -10.67 -3.63 7.78
N SER A 133 -11.73 -3.08 8.38
CA SER A 133 -13.06 -3.70 8.39
C SER A 133 -13.68 -3.67 7.00
N GLU A 134 -13.47 -2.57 6.26
CA GLU A 134 -13.84 -2.46 4.85
C GLU A 134 -13.03 -3.43 3.99
N SER A 135 -11.71 -3.50 4.20
CA SER A 135 -10.83 -4.44 3.48
C SER A 135 -11.23 -5.91 3.70
N ILE A 136 -11.60 -6.28 4.93
CA ILE A 136 -12.13 -7.62 5.24
C ILE A 136 -13.46 -7.85 4.53
N ARG A 137 -14.41 -6.91 4.56
CA ARG A 137 -15.70 -7.05 3.86
C ARG A 137 -15.51 -7.23 2.36
N ASP A 138 -14.61 -6.47 1.76
CA ASP A 138 -14.28 -6.56 0.34
C ASP A 138 -13.64 -7.90 -0.02
N LEU A 139 -12.74 -8.42 0.83
CA LEU A 139 -12.16 -9.75 0.66
C LEU A 139 -13.24 -10.84 0.70
N LEU A 140 -14.14 -10.80 1.68
CA LEU A 140 -15.23 -11.77 1.81
C LEU A 140 -16.21 -11.69 0.64
N ALA A 141 -16.57 -10.48 0.18
CA ALA A 141 -17.41 -10.27 -0.99
C ALA A 141 -16.75 -10.82 -2.26
N ARG A 142 -15.44 -10.61 -2.43
CA ARG A 142 -14.67 -11.19 -3.54
C ARG A 142 -14.67 -12.71 -3.48
N LEU A 143 -14.40 -13.32 -2.32
CA LEU A 143 -14.41 -14.78 -2.17
C LEU A 143 -15.80 -15.38 -2.47
N GLN A 144 -16.87 -14.71 -2.03
CA GLN A 144 -18.23 -15.11 -2.36
C GLN A 144 -18.49 -15.05 -3.87
N ALA A 145 -18.02 -14.00 -4.56
CA ALA A 145 -18.11 -13.90 -6.02
C ALA A 145 -17.29 -14.99 -6.75
N LEU A 146 -16.24 -15.50 -6.11
CA LEU A 146 -15.46 -16.65 -6.58
C LEU A 146 -16.09 -18.01 -6.26
N GLY A 147 -17.27 -18.03 -5.63
CA GLY A 147 -18.04 -19.24 -5.36
C GLY A 147 -17.86 -19.82 -3.95
N ALA A 148 -17.21 -19.12 -3.03
CA ALA A 148 -17.09 -19.58 -1.66
C ALA A 148 -18.45 -19.65 -0.95
N GLY A 149 -18.65 -20.69 -0.13
CA GLY A 149 -19.89 -20.95 0.58
C GLY A 149 -20.14 -20.11 1.83
N LEU A 150 -19.35 -19.06 2.09
CA LEU A 150 -19.49 -18.15 3.22
C LEU A 150 -19.92 -16.75 2.77
N GLN A 151 -20.87 -16.16 3.49
CA GLN A 151 -21.29 -14.77 3.30
C GLN A 151 -20.66 -13.85 4.35
N PRO A 152 -20.44 -12.57 4.03
CA PRO A 152 -20.09 -11.57 5.03
C PRO A 152 -21.22 -11.45 6.08
N GLY A 153 -20.84 -11.58 7.36
CA GLY A 153 -21.71 -11.33 8.49
C GLY A 153 -21.45 -9.96 9.11
N GLU A 154 -21.58 -9.90 10.44
CA GLU A 154 -21.20 -8.73 11.23
C GLU A 154 -19.67 -8.66 11.36
N ILE A 155 -19.07 -7.63 10.78
CA ILE A 155 -17.64 -7.35 10.90
C ILE A 155 -17.50 -6.15 11.83
N ALA A 156 -16.90 -6.36 13.01
CA ALA A 156 -16.68 -5.31 13.99
C ALA A 156 -15.82 -4.17 13.43
N GLU A 157 -16.01 -2.98 13.99
CA GLU A 157 -15.20 -1.80 13.64
C GLU A 157 -13.73 -2.01 13.99
N THR A 158 -12.86 -1.49 13.14
CA THR A 158 -11.40 -1.60 13.26
C THR A 158 -10.75 -0.23 13.07
N PHE A 159 -9.48 -0.22 12.67
CA PHE A 159 -8.71 0.99 12.45
C PHE A 159 -8.00 0.91 11.10
N ASN A 160 -7.47 2.05 10.68
CA ASN A 160 -6.75 2.15 9.41
C ASN A 160 -5.41 1.43 9.50
N VAL A 161 -5.13 0.56 8.53
CA VAL A 161 -3.87 -0.20 8.42
C VAL A 161 -3.09 0.22 7.19
N LEU A 162 -1.83 -0.21 7.12
CA LEU A 162 -0.99 -0.05 5.94
C LEU A 162 -1.57 -0.81 4.73
N PRO A 163 -1.15 -0.46 3.50
CA PRO A 163 -1.51 -1.22 2.32
C PRO A 163 -1.14 -2.70 2.45
N MET A 164 -1.98 -3.58 1.92
CA MET A 164 -1.78 -5.04 1.96
C MET A 164 -1.87 -5.61 0.55
N THR A 165 -0.86 -6.40 0.16
CA THR A 165 -0.78 -7.02 -1.16
C THR A 165 -0.76 -8.55 -1.08
N PHE A 166 -1.75 -9.18 -1.71
CA PHE A 166 -1.89 -10.64 -1.77
C PHE A 166 -1.60 -11.16 -3.17
N ALA A 167 -0.42 -11.76 -3.37
CA ALA A 167 0.04 -12.27 -4.67
C ALA A 167 -0.05 -13.80 -4.86
N LYS A 168 -0.02 -14.57 -3.76
CA LYS A 168 -0.07 -16.06 -3.74
C LYS A 168 -0.81 -16.58 -2.51
N TYR A 169 -1.86 -15.87 -2.11
CA TYR A 169 -2.65 -16.21 -0.94
C TYR A 169 -3.94 -16.91 -1.36
N THR A 170 -4.35 -17.89 -0.56
CA THR A 170 -5.73 -18.38 -0.54
C THR A 170 -6.59 -17.38 0.23
N GLY A 171 -7.92 -17.47 0.09
CA GLY A 171 -8.84 -16.65 0.88
C GLY A 171 -8.60 -16.76 2.39
N ALA A 172 -8.36 -17.97 2.87
CA ALA A 172 -8.09 -18.25 4.28
C ALA A 172 -6.79 -17.60 4.76
N SER A 173 -5.72 -17.69 3.97
CA SER A 173 -4.44 -17.09 4.33
C SER A 173 -4.50 -15.56 4.32
N ALA A 174 -5.20 -14.96 3.34
CA ALA A 174 -5.31 -13.49 3.27
C ALA A 174 -6.14 -12.94 4.43
N LEU A 175 -7.24 -13.62 4.79
CA LEU A 175 -8.02 -13.27 5.96
C LEU A 175 -7.21 -13.44 7.25
N ALA A 176 -6.41 -14.50 7.37
CA ALA A 176 -5.53 -14.69 8.52
C ALA A 176 -4.51 -13.55 8.64
N GLU A 177 -3.92 -13.10 7.53
CA GLU A 177 -3.00 -11.95 7.49
C GLU A 177 -3.70 -10.65 7.93
N MET A 178 -4.91 -10.37 7.40
CA MET A 178 -5.70 -9.23 7.82
C MET A 178 -6.02 -9.25 9.33
N MET A 179 -6.34 -10.44 9.87
CA MET A 179 -6.67 -10.61 11.29
C MET A 179 -5.46 -10.40 12.22
N GLN A 180 -4.22 -10.43 11.72
CA GLN A 180 -3.03 -10.15 12.55
C GLN A 180 -2.99 -8.72 13.07
N TRP A 181 -3.58 -7.77 12.33
CA TRP A 181 -3.74 -6.37 12.75
C TRP A 181 -4.68 -6.20 13.94
N ILE A 182 -5.61 -7.13 14.16
CA ILE A 182 -6.62 -7.08 15.23
C ILE A 182 -6.54 -8.35 16.11
N PRO A 183 -5.46 -8.53 16.89
CA PRO A 183 -5.24 -9.75 17.66
C PRO A 183 -6.23 -9.96 18.81
N ASP A 184 -7.00 -8.93 19.18
CA ASP A 184 -8.14 -9.04 20.08
C ASP A 184 -9.44 -9.43 19.35
N ALA A 185 -9.41 -9.77 18.07
CA ALA A 185 -10.58 -10.22 17.32
C ALA A 185 -10.62 -11.75 17.12
N MET A 186 -11.83 -12.29 17.01
CA MET A 186 -12.07 -13.69 16.66
C MET A 186 -13.09 -13.78 15.53
N THR A 187 -13.05 -14.89 14.80
CA THR A 187 -14.08 -15.18 13.81
C THR A 187 -15.11 -16.16 14.35
N GLN A 188 -16.35 -16.01 13.89
CA GLN A 188 -17.45 -16.92 14.19
C GLN A 188 -18.24 -17.18 12.92
N VAL A 189 -18.40 -18.45 12.56
CA VAL A 189 -19.32 -18.84 11.49
C VAL A 189 -20.71 -19.06 12.10
N ASP A 190 -21.67 -18.24 11.72
CA ASP A 190 -23.08 -18.41 12.07
C ASP A 190 -23.77 -19.29 11.04
N TYR A 191 -24.09 -20.52 11.45
CA TYR A 191 -24.81 -21.49 10.64
C TYR A 191 -26.33 -21.38 10.74
N SER A 192 -26.88 -20.54 11.62
CA SER A 192 -28.30 -20.60 12.01
C SER A 192 -29.31 -20.15 10.95
N GLY A 193 -28.86 -19.40 9.94
CA GLY A 193 -29.70 -18.94 8.83
C GLY A 193 -30.15 -20.06 7.86
N THR A 194 -31.04 -19.74 6.94
CA THR A 194 -31.55 -20.67 5.91
C THR A 194 -30.72 -20.70 4.62
N GLY A 195 -29.76 -19.77 4.46
CA GLY A 195 -28.87 -19.66 3.29
C GLY A 195 -27.45 -20.17 3.56
N LEU A 196 -26.48 -19.54 2.91
CA LEU A 196 -25.07 -19.74 3.21
C LEU A 196 -24.76 -19.28 4.65
N PRO A 197 -23.84 -19.94 5.38
CA PRO A 197 -23.39 -19.46 6.68
C PRO A 197 -22.72 -18.09 6.58
N ARG A 198 -22.78 -17.33 7.68
CA ARG A 198 -22.23 -15.98 7.74
C ARG A 198 -20.97 -15.95 8.59
N LEU A 199 -19.90 -15.36 8.08
CA LEU A 199 -18.69 -15.14 8.85
C LEU A 199 -18.77 -13.80 9.58
N ASN A 200 -18.77 -13.84 10.90
CA ASN A 200 -18.68 -12.67 11.76
C ASN A 200 -17.25 -12.48 12.26
N VAL A 201 -16.83 -11.24 12.45
CA VAL A 201 -15.57 -10.86 13.11
C VAL A 201 -15.93 -10.02 14.33
N ARG A 202 -15.54 -10.46 15.52
CA ARG A 202 -15.90 -9.83 16.78
C ARG A 202 -14.67 -9.45 17.59
N ARG A 203 -14.62 -8.22 18.09
CA ARG A 203 -13.57 -7.75 19.01
C ARG A 203 -13.83 -8.29 20.41
N ARG A 204 -12.78 -8.61 21.15
CA ARG A 204 -12.80 -9.14 22.52
C ARG A 204 -13.64 -8.28 23.45
N SER A 205 -13.56 -6.96 23.30
CA SER A 205 -14.30 -5.97 24.10
C SER A 205 -15.81 -6.04 23.90
N GLN A 206 -16.25 -6.40 22.70
CA GLN A 206 -17.66 -6.49 22.29
C GLN A 206 -18.21 -7.92 22.31
N ALA A 207 -17.33 -8.93 22.35
CA ALA A 207 -17.71 -10.34 22.37
C ALA A 207 -18.56 -10.68 23.61
N GLU A 208 -19.53 -11.57 23.41
CA GLU A 208 -20.35 -12.11 24.48
C GLU A 208 -19.48 -12.87 25.49
N VAL A 209 -19.66 -12.57 26.78
CA VAL A 209 -18.90 -13.22 27.86
C VAL A 209 -19.70 -14.40 28.39
N VAL A 210 -19.18 -15.61 28.15
CA VAL A 210 -19.63 -16.83 28.82
C VAL A 210 -18.97 -16.88 30.20
N LYS A 211 -19.81 -16.84 31.23
CA LYS A 211 -19.37 -16.92 32.62
C LYS A 211 -19.60 -18.33 33.14
N VAL A 212 -18.56 -18.93 33.70
CA VAL A 212 -18.62 -20.26 34.34
C VAL A 212 -18.27 -20.07 35.81
N GLU A 213 -19.15 -20.48 36.72
CA GLU A 213 -18.95 -20.38 38.15
C GLU A 213 -18.39 -21.67 38.74
N LEU A 214 -17.17 -21.60 39.29
CA LEU A 214 -16.62 -22.71 40.06
C LEU A 214 -17.43 -22.91 41.36
N GLY A 215 -17.78 -24.15 41.65
CA GLY A 215 -18.51 -24.56 42.86
C GLY A 215 -20.03 -24.65 42.71
N THR A 216 -20.62 -24.06 41.66
CA THR A 216 -22.07 -24.10 41.37
C THR A 216 -22.35 -24.78 40.03
N ASP A 217 -21.54 -24.51 38.99
CA ASP A 217 -21.64 -25.16 37.67
C ASP A 217 -20.80 -26.45 37.56
N LEU A 218 -20.11 -26.84 38.64
CA LEU A 218 -19.13 -27.94 38.68
C LEU A 218 -19.71 -29.36 38.66
N ASP A 219 -21.02 -29.55 38.85
CA ASP A 219 -21.61 -30.89 38.67
C ASP A 219 -21.49 -31.37 37.21
N ASP A 220 -21.30 -30.43 36.27
CA ASP A 220 -21.15 -30.71 34.85
C ASP A 220 -19.96 -29.99 34.19
N THR A 221 -19.05 -29.37 34.96
CA THR A 221 -17.78 -28.84 34.43
C THR A 221 -16.65 -29.70 34.98
N LEU A 222 -15.91 -30.38 34.09
CA LEU A 222 -14.97 -31.44 34.48
C LEU A 222 -13.59 -30.89 34.84
N GLU A 223 -13.09 -29.94 34.05
CA GLU A 223 -11.75 -29.39 34.20
C GLU A 223 -11.63 -28.02 33.53
N ILE A 224 -10.91 -27.08 34.15
CA ILE A 224 -10.54 -25.80 33.54
C ILE A 224 -9.05 -25.54 33.81
N LEU A 225 -8.29 -25.39 32.75
CA LEU A 225 -6.89 -25.00 32.75
C LEU A 225 -6.76 -23.66 32.05
N LEU A 226 -6.29 -22.64 32.75
CA LEU A 226 -6.10 -21.31 32.19
C LEU A 226 -4.77 -20.71 32.69
N GLU A 227 -3.88 -20.45 31.75
CA GLU A 227 -2.56 -19.86 31.95
C GLU A 227 -2.55 -18.45 31.38
N ASP A 228 -2.05 -17.48 32.17
CA ASP A 228 -1.80 -16.12 31.70
C ASP A 228 -0.46 -16.04 30.97
N LEU A 229 -0.43 -15.27 29.87
CA LEU A 229 0.75 -15.09 29.03
C LEU A 229 1.20 -13.63 29.07
N PRO A 230 1.77 -13.15 30.19
CA PRO A 230 2.18 -11.75 30.35
C PRO A 230 3.23 -11.33 29.33
N ASP A 231 4.11 -12.25 28.92
CA ASP A 231 5.18 -11.99 27.94
C ASP A 231 4.65 -11.77 26.52
N ASP A 232 3.43 -12.26 26.22
CA ASP A 232 2.79 -12.02 24.93
C ASP A 232 2.13 -10.63 24.85
N ARG A 233 2.01 -9.90 25.96
CA ARG A 233 1.48 -8.53 25.95
C ARG A 233 2.61 -7.54 25.66
N PRO A 234 2.57 -6.78 24.55
CA PRO A 234 3.58 -5.76 24.29
C PRO A 234 3.45 -4.63 25.30
N ALA A 235 4.59 -4.16 25.82
CA ALA A 235 4.65 -2.97 26.65
C ALA A 235 4.67 -1.70 25.80
N LYS A 236 5.13 -1.81 24.55
CA LYS A 236 5.34 -0.70 23.63
C LYS A 236 5.16 -1.13 22.18
N VAL A 237 4.58 -0.26 21.36
CA VAL A 237 4.52 -0.40 19.89
C VAL A 237 5.20 0.82 19.27
N GLU A 238 6.17 0.57 18.40
CA GLU A 238 6.81 1.59 17.57
C GLU A 238 6.50 1.33 16.10
N VAL A 239 5.95 2.33 15.42
CA VAL A 239 5.79 2.32 13.96
C VAL A 239 6.78 3.30 13.36
N GLN A 240 7.76 2.78 12.67
CA GLN A 240 8.81 3.55 12.01
C GLN A 240 8.47 3.72 10.53
N SER A 241 8.65 4.94 10.04
CA SER A 241 8.48 5.29 8.64
C SER A 241 9.56 6.27 8.23
N ALA A 242 9.93 6.25 6.96
CA ALA A 242 10.80 7.24 6.37
C ALA A 242 9.96 8.32 5.68
N THR A 243 10.34 9.58 5.90
CA THR A 243 9.85 10.73 5.13
C THR A 243 11.04 11.51 4.57
N ARG A 244 10.79 12.48 3.69
CA ARG A 244 11.81 13.44 3.26
C ARG A 244 11.55 14.81 3.85
N ASN A 245 12.61 15.48 4.30
CA ASN A 245 12.53 16.90 4.62
C ASN A 245 12.56 17.76 3.34
N ASP A 246 12.47 19.09 3.49
CA ASP A 246 12.48 20.04 2.38
C ASP A 246 13.74 19.97 1.49
N LYS A 247 14.83 19.38 2.00
CA LYS A 247 16.10 19.18 1.30
C LYS A 247 16.18 17.82 0.61
N GLN A 248 15.08 17.07 0.58
CA GLN A 248 15.04 15.70 0.10
C GLN A 248 15.99 14.77 0.88
N GLU A 249 16.26 15.03 2.16
CA GLU A 249 17.00 14.09 3.02
C GLU A 249 16.02 13.16 3.73
N ILE A 250 16.38 11.87 3.86
CA ILE A 250 15.56 10.89 4.59
C ILE A 250 15.56 11.24 6.08
N VAL A 251 14.37 11.42 6.63
CA VAL A 251 14.11 11.62 8.05
C VAL A 251 13.22 10.48 8.53
N PHE A 252 13.63 9.82 9.60
CA PHE A 252 12.81 8.78 10.23
C PHE A 252 11.77 9.44 11.14
N VAL A 253 10.51 9.06 10.93
CA VAL A 253 9.37 9.45 11.76
C VAL A 253 8.87 8.20 12.47
N THR A 254 8.76 8.29 13.79
CA THR A 254 8.31 7.18 14.62
C THR A 254 7.03 7.57 15.36
N GLN A 255 5.98 6.76 15.19
CA GLN A 255 4.83 6.77 16.09
C GLN A 255 5.13 5.81 17.24
N VAL A 256 4.87 6.23 18.47
CA VAL A 256 5.16 5.42 19.67
C VAL A 256 3.93 5.39 20.56
N ALA A 257 3.50 4.18 20.92
CA ALA A 257 2.43 3.92 21.88
C ALA A 257 2.92 2.99 23.00
N GLY A 258 2.35 3.14 24.20
CA GLY A 258 2.72 2.34 25.39
C GLY A 258 3.79 2.98 26.27
N ASP A 259 4.49 2.14 27.04
CA ASP A 259 5.54 2.58 27.96
C ASP A 259 6.81 2.96 27.19
N LYS A 260 7.17 4.24 27.25
CA LYS A 260 8.33 4.78 26.53
C LYS A 260 9.65 4.20 27.02
N ASP A 261 9.69 3.74 28.27
CA ASP A 261 10.86 3.18 28.95
C ASP A 261 10.90 1.64 28.90
N ALA A 262 10.00 1.00 28.15
CA ALA A 262 9.97 -0.44 27.98
C ALA A 262 11.29 -0.97 27.39
N ALA A 263 11.77 -2.09 27.93
CA ALA A 263 12.94 -2.79 27.40
C ALA A 263 12.67 -3.29 25.97
N ALA A 264 13.72 -3.32 25.13
CA ALA A 264 13.60 -3.68 23.70
C ALA A 264 12.91 -5.02 23.42
N LYS A 265 12.97 -5.98 24.36
CA LYS A 265 12.30 -7.28 24.24
C LYS A 265 10.78 -7.23 24.43
N ALA A 266 10.24 -6.14 24.95
CA ALA A 266 8.80 -5.91 25.15
C ALA A 266 8.24 -4.89 24.15
N THR A 267 9.04 -4.51 23.14
CA THR A 267 8.69 -3.55 22.10
C THR A 267 8.39 -4.28 20.80
N GLN A 268 7.21 -4.04 20.24
CA GLN A 268 6.88 -4.43 18.88
C GLN A 268 7.28 -3.31 17.92
N ASN A 269 8.13 -3.62 16.94
CA ASN A 269 8.57 -2.66 15.93
C ASN A 269 7.92 -3.00 14.58
N LEU A 270 7.19 -2.05 14.01
CA LEU A 270 6.63 -2.13 12.66
C LEU A 270 7.35 -1.12 11.76
N VAL A 271 7.84 -1.59 10.62
CA VAL A 271 8.46 -0.74 9.59
C VAL A 271 7.47 -0.56 8.44
N ALA A 272 7.00 0.67 8.23
CA ALA A 272 5.93 1.00 7.32
C ALA A 272 6.38 1.28 5.88
N SER A 273 7.65 1.63 5.66
CA SER A 273 8.15 2.07 4.35
C SER A 273 9.38 1.30 3.86
N GLY A 274 9.52 1.29 2.53
CA GLY A 274 10.76 1.23 1.74
C GLY A 274 11.58 -0.07 1.67
N PRO A 275 12.62 -0.09 0.81
CA PRO A 275 13.59 -1.18 0.69
C PRO A 275 14.49 -1.32 1.91
N GLU A 276 14.39 -0.42 2.91
CA GLU A 276 15.09 -0.47 4.20
C GLU A 276 14.91 -1.77 5.01
N ASN A 277 13.95 -2.63 4.68
CA ASN A 277 13.81 -3.96 5.29
C ASN A 277 14.81 -5.01 4.76
N ASN A 278 15.55 -4.71 3.69
CA ASN A 278 16.65 -5.54 3.19
C ASN A 278 17.96 -4.75 3.31
N ASP A 279 19.02 -5.40 3.80
CA ASP A 279 20.33 -4.89 4.24
C ASP A 279 21.13 -3.94 3.30
N VAL A 280 20.57 -3.49 2.18
CA VAL A 280 21.24 -2.59 1.25
C VAL A 280 20.26 -1.52 0.81
N LEU A 281 20.26 -0.38 1.52
CA LEU A 281 19.95 0.88 0.86
C LEU A 281 20.94 1.00 -0.30
N PRO A 282 20.50 1.21 -1.56
CA PRO A 282 21.40 1.79 -2.54
C PRO A 282 22.03 3.01 -1.86
N THR A 283 23.36 3.14 -1.92
CA THR A 283 24.02 4.37 -1.46
C THR A 283 23.35 5.51 -2.20
N ASP A 284 22.42 6.18 -1.53
CA ASP A 284 21.63 7.31 -2.01
C ASP A 284 22.56 8.53 -2.09
N VAL A 285 23.59 8.39 -2.93
CA VAL A 285 24.34 9.53 -3.45
C VAL A 285 23.42 10.12 -4.50
N TYR A 286 22.51 10.98 -4.06
CA TYR A 286 21.59 11.65 -4.98
C TYR A 286 22.40 12.38 -6.03
N GLU A 287 22.22 11.98 -7.29
CA GLU A 287 22.58 12.83 -8.40
C GLU A 287 21.76 14.11 -8.26
N ASN A 288 22.47 15.20 -7.97
CA ASN A 288 21.91 16.54 -7.93
C ASN A 288 22.51 17.34 -9.07
N PHE A 289 21.75 18.31 -9.55
CA PHE A 289 22.18 19.20 -10.60
C PHE A 289 21.79 20.63 -10.26
N VAL A 290 22.76 21.54 -10.34
CA VAL A 290 22.50 22.98 -10.16
C VAL A 290 22.09 23.53 -11.52
N ILE A 291 20.81 23.86 -11.67
CA ILE A 291 20.27 24.49 -12.86
C ILE A 291 20.18 26.01 -12.68
N GLN A 292 20.49 26.74 -13.74
CA GLN A 292 20.27 28.17 -13.80
C GLN A 292 19.93 28.57 -15.24
N THR A 293 18.93 29.43 -15.40
CA THR A 293 18.62 30.04 -16.69
C THR A 293 18.98 31.51 -16.69
N GLY A 294 19.28 32.04 -17.88
CA GLY A 294 19.25 33.47 -18.10
C GLY A 294 17.83 34.01 -17.89
N ALA A 295 17.71 35.26 -17.47
CA ALA A 295 16.43 35.96 -17.44
C ALA A 295 15.77 35.94 -18.83
N ALA A 296 14.44 36.01 -18.90
CA ALA A 296 13.70 36.27 -20.14
C ALA A 296 14.13 37.61 -20.74
N GLY A 297 15.18 37.57 -21.57
CA GLY A 297 15.99 38.73 -21.92
C GLY A 297 17.38 38.59 -21.36
N PHE A 298 18.25 37.96 -22.16
CA PHE A 298 19.69 38.06 -21.98
C PHE A 298 20.06 39.51 -21.68
N SER A 299 20.86 39.78 -20.65
CA SER A 299 21.51 41.09 -20.53
C SER A 299 22.86 41.07 -21.22
N GLN A 300 23.48 39.91 -21.42
CA GLN A 300 24.77 39.74 -22.08
C GLN A 300 24.87 38.35 -22.74
N VAL A 301 25.20 38.30 -24.04
CA VAL A 301 25.72 37.08 -24.69
C VAL A 301 27.23 37.22 -24.78
N ALA A 302 27.97 36.36 -24.07
CA ALA A 302 29.40 36.21 -24.27
C ALA A 302 29.62 35.19 -25.39
N ILE A 303 29.91 35.65 -26.61
CA ILE A 303 30.30 34.75 -27.70
C ILE A 303 31.77 34.37 -27.48
N SER A 304 32.01 33.23 -26.83
CA SER A 304 33.33 32.60 -26.79
C SER A 304 33.51 31.72 -28.02
N ASP A 305 33.44 32.31 -29.21
CA ASP A 305 33.83 31.58 -30.41
C ASP A 305 35.35 31.69 -30.57
N ASN A 306 36.04 30.55 -30.56
CA ASN A 306 37.49 30.49 -30.80
C ASN A 306 37.88 31.08 -32.16
N ASN A 307 36.92 31.26 -33.07
CA ASN A 307 37.12 31.94 -34.35
C ASN A 307 37.27 33.47 -34.22
N VAL A 308 36.75 34.09 -33.14
CA VAL A 308 36.89 35.52 -32.85
C VAL A 308 38.23 35.83 -32.18
N ALA A 309 38.87 34.85 -31.53
CA ALA A 309 40.17 34.99 -30.89
C ALA A 309 41.30 35.37 -31.88
N GLY A 310 41.16 35.00 -33.16
CA GLY A 310 42.10 35.40 -34.22
C GLY A 310 42.01 36.88 -34.61
N ALA A 311 40.87 37.53 -34.39
CA ALA A 311 40.64 38.94 -34.73
C ALA A 311 40.88 39.90 -33.55
N VAL A 312 40.89 39.41 -32.31
CA VAL A 312 40.85 40.23 -31.08
C VAL A 312 42.05 39.92 -30.15
N ALA A 313 43.26 39.92 -30.69
CA ALA A 313 44.48 39.87 -29.86
C ALA A 313 44.80 41.19 -29.14
N ALA A 314 43.91 42.21 -29.14
CA ALA A 314 44.28 43.54 -28.64
C ALA A 314 43.24 44.29 -27.79
N THR A 315 42.01 43.81 -27.56
CA THR A 315 41.04 44.59 -26.76
C THR A 315 40.11 43.73 -25.92
N SER A 316 39.94 44.16 -24.68
CA SER A 316 39.22 43.58 -23.55
C SER A 316 37.81 43.08 -23.85
N TYR A 317 37.40 42.04 -23.11
CA TYR A 317 36.04 41.56 -22.80
C TYR A 317 34.88 42.21 -23.59
N PHE A 318 34.25 41.43 -24.46
CA PHE A 318 33.07 41.84 -25.22
C PHE A 318 31.79 41.34 -24.57
N ALA A 319 30.85 42.25 -24.32
CA ALA A 319 29.55 41.98 -23.73
C ALA A 319 28.46 42.43 -24.71
N MET A 320 27.71 41.50 -25.30
CA MET A 320 26.60 41.83 -26.20
C MET A 320 25.31 41.98 -25.39
N THR A 321 24.88 43.22 -25.16
CA THR A 321 23.60 43.54 -24.52
C THR A 321 22.51 43.64 -25.59
N PRO A 322 21.46 42.81 -25.58
CA PRO A 322 20.33 43.00 -26.48
C PRO A 322 19.56 44.26 -26.12
N VAL A 323 18.98 44.89 -27.13
CA VAL A 323 18.29 46.16 -26.94
C VAL A 323 16.79 45.93 -26.68
N PRO A 324 16.21 46.60 -25.66
CA PRO A 324 14.77 46.59 -25.46
C PRO A 324 14.05 47.15 -26.70
N ALA A 325 13.03 46.44 -27.17
CA ALA A 325 12.26 46.75 -28.38
C ALA A 325 11.65 48.18 -28.42
N SER A 326 11.60 48.86 -27.28
CA SER A 326 11.02 50.20 -27.12
C SER A 326 12.00 51.36 -27.30
N THR A 327 13.30 51.09 -27.53
CA THR A 327 14.32 52.15 -27.56
C THR A 327 14.68 52.50 -29.00
N SER A 328 14.29 53.69 -29.45
CA SER A 328 14.74 54.23 -30.75
C SER A 328 16.02 55.04 -30.58
N TYR A 329 17.00 54.80 -31.44
CA TYR A 329 18.29 55.49 -31.47
C TYR A 329 18.31 56.45 -32.65
N THR A 330 18.59 57.73 -32.40
CA THR A 330 18.81 58.67 -33.51
C THR A 330 20.27 58.61 -33.92
N VAL A 331 20.51 58.17 -35.14
CA VAL A 331 21.82 58.02 -35.76
C VAL A 331 22.04 59.22 -36.68
N TRP A 332 22.99 60.08 -36.33
CA TRP A 332 23.36 61.23 -37.16
C TRP A 332 24.39 60.82 -38.21
N SER A 333 24.28 61.37 -39.42
CA SER A 333 25.22 61.10 -40.53
C SER A 333 26.60 61.74 -40.35
N THR A 334 26.67 62.87 -39.64
CA THR A 334 27.89 63.65 -39.38
C THR A 334 27.79 64.42 -38.05
N PRO A 335 28.90 64.75 -37.40
CA PRO A 335 28.92 65.45 -36.10
C PRO A 335 28.77 66.99 -36.20
N SER A 336 28.15 67.54 -37.25
CA SER A 336 28.08 68.99 -37.49
C SER A 336 26.64 69.52 -37.64
N SER A 337 26.45 70.82 -37.36
CA SER A 337 25.18 71.52 -37.48
C SER A 337 24.64 71.42 -38.91
N GLY A 338 23.52 70.72 -39.10
CA GLY A 338 22.94 70.38 -40.40
C GLY A 338 22.85 68.88 -40.70
N ALA A 339 23.29 68.02 -39.77
CA ALA A 339 23.19 66.57 -39.92
C ALA A 339 21.73 66.10 -40.05
N THR A 340 21.49 65.12 -40.92
CA THR A 340 20.21 64.41 -41.02
C THR A 340 20.23 63.25 -40.03
N GLY A 341 19.35 63.30 -39.03
CA GLY A 341 19.17 62.21 -38.07
C GLY A 341 18.27 61.14 -38.64
N THR A 342 18.74 59.90 -38.68
CA THR A 342 17.90 58.74 -39.01
C THR A 342 17.52 58.03 -37.71
N VAL A 343 16.22 57.90 -37.45
CA VAL A 343 15.75 57.13 -36.28
C VAL A 343 15.86 55.64 -36.62
N TYR A 344 16.70 54.93 -35.89
CA TYR A 344 16.85 53.50 -35.96
C TYR A 344 16.14 52.87 -34.76
N THR A 345 15.14 52.02 -35.04
CA THR A 345 14.49 51.20 -34.03
C THR A 345 14.92 49.76 -34.26
N PRO A 346 15.79 49.18 -33.40
CA PRO A 346 16.22 47.80 -33.56
C PRO A 346 15.03 46.86 -33.45
N ALA A 347 15.04 45.81 -34.27
CA ALA A 347 14.07 44.75 -34.10
C ALA A 347 14.33 44.01 -32.78
N PRO A 348 13.29 43.60 -32.04
CA PRO A 348 13.47 42.75 -30.87
C PRO A 348 14.25 41.50 -31.26
N TYR A 349 15.13 41.04 -30.37
CA TYR A 349 15.68 39.70 -30.50
C TYR A 349 14.54 38.68 -30.42
N LYS A 350 14.68 37.60 -31.17
CA LYS A 350 13.72 36.52 -31.25
C LYS A 350 14.44 35.21 -31.07
N PHE A 351 13.81 34.32 -30.32
CA PHE A 351 14.16 32.91 -30.26
C PHE A 351 13.38 32.19 -31.35
N SER A 352 14.08 31.42 -32.18
CA SER A 352 13.48 30.49 -33.14
C SER A 352 14.20 29.15 -33.07
N ARG A 353 13.57 28.09 -33.54
CA ARG A 353 14.22 26.81 -33.78
C ARG A 353 15.25 26.94 -34.92
N PRO A 354 16.17 25.97 -35.07
CA PRO A 354 17.15 25.96 -36.18
C PRO A 354 16.51 25.93 -37.57
N ASP A 355 15.28 25.44 -37.68
CA ASP A 355 14.48 25.45 -38.91
C ASP A 355 13.74 26.78 -39.16
N GLY A 356 13.89 27.77 -38.27
CA GLY A 356 13.29 29.09 -38.35
C GLY A 356 11.87 29.18 -37.76
N THR A 357 11.30 28.10 -37.25
CA THR A 357 9.96 28.11 -36.63
C THR A 357 9.98 28.71 -35.21
N ALA A 358 8.87 29.30 -34.77
CA ALA A 358 8.75 29.86 -33.42
C ALA A 358 8.46 28.79 -32.37
N PHE A 359 8.91 29.01 -31.14
CA PHE A 359 8.55 28.17 -30.00
C PHE A 359 7.09 28.40 -29.60
N GLY A 360 6.37 27.32 -29.29
CA GLY A 360 4.98 27.36 -28.80
C GLY A 360 4.85 27.57 -27.29
N TYR A 361 5.96 27.81 -26.60
CA TYR A 361 6.05 27.92 -25.15
C TYR A 361 7.14 28.95 -24.78
N PRO A 362 7.12 29.50 -23.54
CA PRO A 362 8.18 30.39 -23.07
C PRO A 362 9.55 29.69 -23.08
N VAL A 363 10.58 30.36 -23.60
CA VAL A 363 11.93 29.79 -23.70
C VAL A 363 12.92 30.57 -22.85
N PHE A 364 13.67 29.83 -22.04
CA PHE A 364 14.69 30.36 -21.14
C PHE A 364 16.06 29.79 -21.53
N PRO A 365 17.07 30.63 -21.79
CA PRO A 365 18.40 30.17 -22.15
C PRO A 365 19.05 29.46 -20.97
N LEU A 366 19.57 28.27 -21.24
CA LEU A 366 20.26 27.47 -20.23
C LEU A 366 21.71 27.93 -20.07
N LEU A 367 22.16 28.15 -18.83
CA LEU A 367 23.54 28.57 -18.53
C LEU A 367 24.48 27.40 -18.22
N SER A 368 23.97 26.17 -18.14
CA SER A 368 24.74 24.95 -17.91
C SER A 368 24.98 24.16 -19.20
N GLU A 369 26.20 23.68 -19.42
CA GLU A 369 26.61 23.05 -20.69
C GLU A 369 26.07 21.62 -20.90
N SER A 370 25.78 20.88 -19.83
CA SER A 370 25.23 19.52 -19.90
C SER A 370 24.21 19.26 -18.80
N ILE A 371 22.96 18.97 -19.19
CA ILE A 371 21.91 18.53 -18.27
C ILE A 371 21.84 16.99 -18.30
N PRO A 372 21.77 16.30 -17.14
CA PRO A 372 21.51 14.87 -17.08
C PRO A 372 20.14 14.49 -17.64
N ASP A 373 20.03 13.34 -18.32
CA ASP A 373 18.78 12.85 -18.92
C ASP A 373 17.63 12.74 -17.90
N TRP A 374 17.93 12.36 -16.66
CA TRP A 374 16.93 12.26 -15.59
C TRP A 374 16.29 13.62 -15.28
N LEU A 375 17.02 14.72 -15.37
CA LEU A 375 16.47 16.03 -15.07
C LEU A 375 15.43 16.43 -16.13
N VAL A 376 15.64 15.98 -17.36
CA VAL A 376 14.72 16.17 -18.49
C VAL A 376 13.41 15.43 -18.25
N SER A 377 13.50 14.15 -17.88
CA SER A 377 12.32 13.32 -17.61
C SER A 377 11.58 13.74 -16.34
N ASP A 378 12.31 14.04 -15.27
CA ASP A 378 11.72 14.20 -13.95
C ASP A 378 11.03 15.55 -13.78
N TYR A 379 11.49 16.58 -14.49
CA TYR A 379 10.98 17.97 -14.37
C TYR A 379 10.28 18.44 -15.65
N ASP A 380 9.93 17.52 -16.55
CA ASP A 380 9.27 17.82 -17.83
C ASP A 380 9.98 18.95 -18.61
N LEU A 381 11.31 18.94 -18.60
CA LEU A 381 12.10 19.96 -19.28
C LEU A 381 12.10 19.70 -20.78
N LEU A 382 11.68 20.69 -21.55
CA LEU A 382 11.81 20.67 -23.00
C LEU A 382 13.13 21.33 -23.39
N ILE A 383 14.18 20.53 -23.54
CA ILE A 383 15.47 21.01 -24.02
C ILE A 383 15.46 21.01 -25.54
N GLU A 384 15.50 22.20 -26.13
CA GLU A 384 15.65 22.37 -27.58
C GLU A 384 16.85 23.29 -27.87
N ASP A 385 17.45 23.09 -29.05
CA ASP A 385 18.39 24.08 -29.56
C ASP A 385 17.59 25.28 -30.07
N ALA A 386 17.99 26.49 -29.69
CA ALA A 386 17.39 27.72 -30.17
C ALA A 386 18.44 28.56 -30.89
N LEU A 387 18.00 29.24 -31.94
CA LEU A 387 18.67 30.36 -32.55
C LEU A 387 18.15 31.65 -31.92
N ILE A 388 19.04 32.46 -31.35
CA ILE A 388 18.73 33.86 -31.11
C ILE A 388 19.08 34.65 -32.36
N SER A 389 18.12 35.42 -32.87
CA SER A 389 18.34 36.37 -33.96
C SER A 389 17.85 37.74 -33.54
N GLY A 390 18.65 38.77 -33.74
CA GLY A 390 18.30 40.10 -33.27
C GLY A 390 19.42 41.11 -33.42
N THR A 391 19.11 42.37 -33.12
CA THR A 391 20.11 43.43 -33.12
C THR A 391 20.74 43.57 -31.73
N PHE A 392 22.05 43.34 -31.64
CA PHE A 392 22.82 43.42 -30.39
C PHE A 392 23.80 44.61 -30.41
N TYR A 393 24.01 45.23 -29.23
CA TYR A 393 24.91 46.37 -28.97
C TYR A 393 25.95 45.91 -27.92
N GLU A 394 27.23 46.29 -27.87
CA GLU A 394 27.81 47.61 -27.54
C GLU A 394 29.34 47.56 -27.80
N THR A 395 29.96 48.67 -28.20
CA THR A 395 31.24 49.07 -27.59
C THR A 395 31.19 50.56 -27.26
N LYS A 396 31.72 50.95 -26.09
CA LYS A 396 31.94 52.36 -25.72
C LYS A 396 33.36 52.74 -26.13
N ASP A 397 33.49 53.70 -27.02
CA ASP A 397 34.77 54.28 -27.38
C ASP A 397 35.26 55.17 -26.22
N GLY A 398 36.00 54.57 -25.29
CA GLY A 398 36.83 55.26 -24.31
C GLY A 398 38.32 54.96 -24.50
N THR A 399 38.69 54.13 -25.48
CA THR A 399 40.06 53.67 -25.69
C THR A 399 40.43 53.80 -27.17
N THR A 400 41.65 54.25 -27.45
CA THR A 400 42.21 54.58 -28.77
C THR A 400 42.33 53.42 -29.76
N ALA A 401 41.62 52.31 -29.56
CA ALA A 401 41.71 51.14 -30.41
C ALA A 401 40.84 51.33 -31.67
N ASP A 402 41.47 51.25 -32.84
CA ASP A 402 40.78 51.30 -34.13
C ASP A 402 39.98 49.99 -34.36
N PRO A 403 38.64 50.02 -34.37
CA PRO A 403 37.82 48.83 -34.52
C PRO A 403 37.67 48.39 -36.00
N SER A 404 38.36 49.05 -36.94
CA SER A 404 38.25 48.80 -38.39
C SER A 404 38.48 47.34 -38.80
N ALA A 405 39.46 46.66 -38.19
CA ALA A 405 39.78 45.27 -38.51
C ALA A 405 38.66 44.30 -38.10
N MET A 406 38.07 44.52 -36.92
CA MET A 406 36.95 43.73 -36.41
C MET A 406 35.68 43.97 -37.23
N VAL A 407 35.41 45.21 -37.61
CA VAL A 407 34.28 45.56 -38.50
C VAL A 407 34.44 44.90 -39.87
N ALA A 408 35.66 44.85 -40.41
CA ALA A 408 35.94 44.16 -41.67
C ALA A 408 35.70 42.65 -41.56
N TYR A 409 36.20 42.01 -40.50
CA TYR A 409 36.00 40.58 -40.24
C TYR A 409 34.52 40.22 -40.12
N LEU A 410 33.77 40.94 -39.29
CA LEU A 410 32.35 40.66 -39.07
C LEU A 410 31.49 40.96 -40.31
N LYS A 411 31.91 41.89 -41.19
CA LYS A 411 31.30 42.07 -42.52
C LYS A 411 31.57 40.89 -43.44
N ASP A 412 32.79 40.38 -43.44
CA ASP A 412 33.21 39.21 -44.24
C ASP A 412 32.44 37.93 -43.81
N GLN A 413 32.14 37.81 -42.52
CA GLN A 413 31.30 36.74 -41.98
C GLN A 413 29.78 36.95 -42.23
N GLY A 414 29.37 38.06 -42.87
CA GLY A 414 27.96 38.37 -43.13
C GLY A 414 27.14 38.73 -41.88
N LEU A 415 27.79 39.08 -40.77
CA LEU A 415 27.17 39.31 -39.45
C LEU A 415 26.82 40.78 -39.15
N ILE A 416 27.05 41.71 -40.10
CA ILE A 416 26.89 43.16 -39.90
C ILE A 416 25.92 43.81 -40.91
N TYR A 417 25.00 44.62 -40.37
CA TYR A 417 24.50 45.84 -41.02
C TYR A 417 25.04 47.05 -40.24
N LEU A 418 26.00 47.77 -40.81
CA LEU A 418 26.65 48.88 -40.12
C LEU A 418 25.77 50.14 -40.24
N LEU A 419 25.14 50.57 -39.14
CA LEU A 419 24.74 51.97 -38.98
C LEU A 419 25.76 52.64 -38.07
N GLN A 420 26.61 53.49 -38.64
CA GLN A 420 27.46 54.37 -37.85
C GLN A 420 26.60 55.56 -37.40
N GLY A 421 26.32 55.63 -36.10
CA GLY A 421 25.58 56.75 -35.50
C GLY A 421 26.38 57.49 -34.45
N TYR A 422 26.44 58.80 -34.60
CA TYR A 422 26.91 59.71 -33.56
C TYR A 422 25.74 59.96 -32.60
N SER A 423 25.97 60.07 -31.29
CA SER A 423 25.01 60.71 -30.37
C SER A 423 25.66 61.93 -29.75
N ASP A 424 25.01 63.07 -29.84
CA ASP A 424 25.48 64.31 -29.23
C ASP A 424 25.20 64.25 -27.72
N ASN A 425 26.23 64.42 -26.90
CA ASN A 425 26.04 64.72 -25.49
C ASN A 425 26.65 66.11 -25.29
N THR A 426 25.80 67.11 -25.06
CA THR A 426 26.09 68.56 -25.08
C THR A 426 27.09 69.05 -24.02
N SER A 427 27.87 68.16 -23.40
CA SER A 427 28.86 68.49 -22.37
C SER A 427 30.14 67.66 -22.50
N GLY A 428 30.96 67.96 -23.51
CA GLY A 428 32.43 67.84 -23.44
C GLY A 428 33.09 66.47 -23.20
N ALA A 429 32.39 65.34 -23.36
CA ALA A 429 32.97 63.98 -23.24
C ALA A 429 33.01 63.27 -24.61
N PRO A 430 33.94 62.31 -24.84
CA PRO A 430 34.17 61.70 -26.15
C PRO A 430 32.93 61.01 -26.73
N TYR A 431 32.80 61.08 -28.06
CA TYR A 431 31.70 60.54 -28.86
C TYR A 431 31.52 59.04 -28.62
N ARG A 432 30.27 58.60 -28.42
CA ARG A 432 29.93 57.17 -28.39
C ARG A 432 29.57 56.71 -29.79
N LYS A 433 30.32 55.75 -30.32
CA LYS A 433 29.94 55.01 -31.52
C LYS A 433 29.09 53.82 -31.10
N TYR A 434 28.02 53.57 -31.84
CA TYR A 434 27.22 52.37 -31.67
C TYR A 434 27.41 51.47 -32.89
N TRP A 435 27.64 50.18 -32.65
CA TRP A 435 27.65 49.15 -33.68
C TRP A 435 26.46 48.23 -33.45
N PHE A 436 25.76 47.91 -34.54
CA PHE A 436 24.62 47.01 -34.53
C PHE A 436 25.04 45.71 -35.21
N TYR A 437 24.92 44.61 -34.48
CA TYR A 437 25.24 43.28 -34.99
C TYR A 437 23.97 42.48 -35.13
N THR A 438 23.82 41.80 -36.26
CA THR A 438 22.81 40.74 -36.38
C THR A 438 23.57 39.43 -36.30
N ALA A 439 23.57 38.85 -35.11
CA ALA A 439 24.16 37.54 -34.88
C ALA A 439 23.04 36.50 -34.84
N VAL A 440 23.36 35.32 -35.38
CA VAL A 440 22.61 34.10 -35.12
C VAL A 440 23.51 33.23 -34.25
N ALA A 441 23.12 33.02 -33.00
CA ALA A 441 23.85 32.13 -32.09
C ALA A 441 22.93 30.98 -31.66
N GLN A 442 23.50 29.78 -31.59
CA GLN A 442 22.80 28.58 -31.13
C GLN A 442 23.13 28.32 -29.66
N PHE A 443 22.11 28.07 -28.84
CA PHE A 443 22.25 27.67 -27.43
C PHE A 443 21.06 26.77 -27.07
N LYS A 444 21.16 26.10 -25.93
CA LYS A 444 20.06 25.30 -25.40
C LYS A 444 19.07 26.19 -24.66
N VAL A 445 17.79 26.00 -24.92
CA VAL A 445 16.69 26.61 -24.17
C VAL A 445 15.89 25.54 -23.46
N ILE A 446 15.25 25.95 -22.37
CA ILE A 446 14.27 25.15 -21.64
C ILE A 446 12.97 25.92 -21.48
N ASN A 447 11.89 25.21 -21.14
CA ASN A 447 10.54 25.73 -20.95
C ASN A 447 10.26 26.35 -19.57
N LEU A 448 11.17 26.18 -18.60
CA LEU A 448 11.01 26.64 -17.21
C LEU A 448 12.10 27.64 -16.81
N GLU A 449 11.73 28.68 -16.05
CA GLU A 449 12.67 29.70 -15.57
C GLU A 449 13.30 29.32 -14.24
N TYR A 450 14.64 29.38 -14.17
CA TYR A 450 15.44 29.25 -12.97
C TYR A 450 16.37 30.48 -12.84
N ALA A 451 15.77 31.64 -12.58
CA ALA A 451 16.48 32.94 -12.54
C ALA A 451 17.63 33.00 -11.51
N VAL A 452 17.54 32.17 -10.46
CA VAL A 452 18.59 31.94 -9.46
C VAL A 452 19.03 30.49 -9.57
N ALA A 453 20.33 30.24 -9.41
CA ALA A 453 20.87 28.88 -9.38
C ALA A 453 20.13 28.03 -8.34
N GLN A 454 19.47 26.97 -8.81
CA GLN A 454 18.66 26.07 -7.99
C GLN A 454 19.23 24.67 -8.09
N THR A 455 19.44 24.03 -6.93
CA THR A 455 19.80 22.61 -6.88
C THR A 455 18.52 21.77 -7.04
N LEU A 456 18.46 20.98 -8.09
CA LEU A 456 17.41 19.99 -8.33
C LEU A 456 17.96 18.59 -8.08
N TYR A 457 17.09 17.72 -7.58
CA TYR A 457 17.41 16.35 -7.22
C TYR A 457 16.64 15.38 -8.13
N ARG A 458 17.28 14.27 -8.51
CA ARG A 458 16.63 13.21 -9.26
C ARG A 458 15.43 12.66 -8.49
N LYS A 459 14.27 12.55 -9.16
CA LYS A 459 13.09 11.88 -8.60
C LYS A 459 13.41 10.39 -8.49
N GLN A 460 12.97 9.77 -7.40
CA GLN A 460 13.19 8.33 -7.21
C GLN A 460 12.14 7.53 -7.97
N ASP A 461 12.49 6.29 -8.28
CA ASP A 461 11.61 5.30 -8.91
C ASP A 461 10.64 4.64 -7.90
N PHE A 462 10.59 5.12 -6.65
CA PHE A 462 9.75 4.56 -5.58
C PHE A 462 9.24 5.65 -4.63
N ASP A 463 8.03 5.47 -4.09
CA ASP A 463 7.42 6.32 -3.06
C ASP A 463 7.50 5.68 -1.66
N PHE A 464 7.61 6.52 -0.62
CA PHE A 464 7.50 6.08 0.77
C PHE A 464 6.03 5.85 1.14
N ILE A 465 5.77 4.76 1.86
CA ILE A 465 4.45 4.49 2.43
C ILE A 465 4.38 5.10 3.82
N PHE A 466 3.40 5.98 4.00
CA PHE A 466 3.14 6.59 5.29
C PHE A 466 2.14 5.76 6.10
N PRO A 467 2.44 5.44 7.37
CA PRO A 467 1.46 4.81 8.24
C PRO A 467 0.29 5.76 8.48
N PRO A 468 -0.95 5.24 8.55
CA PRO A 468 -2.09 5.99 9.05
C PRO A 468 -1.78 6.71 10.37
N ALA A 469 -2.46 7.83 10.59
CA ALA A 469 -2.42 8.49 11.90
C ALA A 469 -2.85 7.50 12.99
N ASP A 470 -2.20 7.59 14.15
CA ASP A 470 -2.50 6.80 15.34
C ASP A 470 -2.39 5.27 15.15
N LEU A 471 -1.69 4.78 14.11
CA LEU A 471 -1.52 3.34 13.89
C LEU A 471 -0.86 2.67 15.09
N ALA A 472 0.17 3.29 15.68
CA ALA A 472 0.82 2.76 16.88
C ALA A 472 -0.15 2.66 18.07
N ASP A 473 -0.95 3.69 18.31
CA ASP A 473 -1.91 3.72 19.43
C ASP A 473 -3.03 2.70 19.25
N ASN A 474 -3.56 2.59 18.03
CA ASN A 474 -4.61 1.63 17.69
C ASN A 474 -4.13 0.17 17.77
N LEU A 475 -2.92 -0.10 17.27
CA LEU A 475 -2.31 -1.43 17.32
C LEU A 475 -1.98 -1.81 18.78
N PHE A 476 -1.42 -0.87 19.56
CA PHE A 476 -1.19 -1.07 20.98
C PHE A 476 -2.52 -1.34 21.70
N ALA A 477 -3.57 -0.55 21.47
CA ALA A 477 -4.87 -0.76 22.09
C ALA A 477 -5.48 -2.14 21.76
N ALA A 478 -5.31 -2.63 20.52
CA ALA A 478 -5.74 -3.96 20.11
C ALA A 478 -4.93 -5.10 20.77
N GLN A 479 -3.73 -4.83 21.25
CA GLN A 479 -2.83 -5.79 21.89
C GLN A 479 -2.76 -5.65 23.42
N ASN A 480 -3.24 -4.54 23.97
CA ASN A 480 -3.12 -4.17 25.37
C ASN A 480 -4.13 -4.89 26.26
N PHE A 481 -4.12 -6.22 26.21
CA PHE A 481 -4.84 -7.10 27.12
C PHE A 481 -3.90 -8.22 27.56
N LEU A 482 -4.21 -8.86 28.69
CA LEU A 482 -3.49 -10.06 29.13
C LEU A 482 -4.02 -11.26 28.35
N PRO A 483 -3.24 -11.89 27.46
CA PRO A 483 -3.66 -13.10 26.77
C PRO A 483 -3.72 -14.26 27.75
N PHE A 484 -4.65 -15.19 27.48
CA PHE A 484 -4.77 -16.43 28.23
C PHE A 484 -4.79 -17.60 27.25
N LYS A 485 -4.20 -18.72 27.67
CA LYS A 485 -4.21 -19.99 26.93
C LYS A 485 -4.63 -21.12 27.84
N GLY A 486 -5.25 -22.15 27.29
CA GLY A 486 -5.53 -23.38 28.01
C GLY A 486 -6.73 -24.12 27.44
N SER A 487 -7.45 -24.83 28.30
CA SER A 487 -8.62 -25.61 27.91
C SER A 487 -9.68 -25.65 28.99
N ALA A 488 -10.92 -25.91 28.59
CA ALA A 488 -12.03 -26.14 29.50
C ALA A 488 -12.87 -27.32 29.01
N SER A 489 -13.14 -28.27 29.89
CA SER A 489 -13.93 -29.47 29.61
C SER A 489 -15.29 -29.41 30.30
N PHE A 490 -16.34 -29.61 29.52
CA PHE A 490 -17.73 -29.53 29.93
C PHE A 490 -18.40 -30.90 29.74
N GLY A 491 -19.20 -31.29 30.72
CA GLY A 491 -20.00 -32.49 30.75
C GLY A 491 -21.42 -32.29 30.22
N PRO A 492 -22.23 -33.37 30.24
CA PRO A 492 -23.50 -33.47 29.51
C PRO A 492 -24.58 -32.45 29.87
N ARG A 493 -24.56 -31.90 31.09
CA ARG A 493 -25.59 -30.97 31.57
C ARG A 493 -25.02 -29.56 31.83
N ALA A 494 -23.84 -29.28 31.29
CA ALA A 494 -23.26 -27.95 31.34
C ALA A 494 -24.22 -26.94 30.69
N PRO A 495 -24.61 -25.87 31.40
CA PRO A 495 -25.68 -24.99 30.95
C PRO A 495 -25.28 -24.14 29.74
N LEU A 496 -23.99 -23.91 29.51
CA LEU A 496 -23.50 -23.11 28.39
C LEU A 496 -22.09 -23.55 27.98
N VAL A 497 -21.92 -23.94 26.71
CA VAL A 497 -20.61 -24.16 26.11
C VAL A 497 -20.21 -22.91 25.32
N PRO A 498 -19.04 -22.29 25.61
CA PRO A 498 -18.53 -21.18 24.82
C PRO A 498 -18.06 -21.68 23.45
N ILE A 499 -18.29 -20.88 22.41
CA ILE A 499 -17.90 -21.18 21.02
C ILE A 499 -17.04 -20.03 20.44
N PRO A 500 -16.34 -20.25 19.31
CA PRO A 500 -15.62 -19.17 18.62
C PRO A 500 -16.46 -17.90 18.43
N GLY A 501 -15.85 -16.73 18.67
CA GLY A 501 -16.52 -15.42 18.70
C GLY A 501 -17.14 -15.03 20.05
N GLN A 502 -17.12 -15.92 21.04
CA GLN A 502 -17.41 -15.62 22.45
C GLN A 502 -16.11 -15.62 23.28
N VAL A 503 -16.16 -15.10 24.50
CA VAL A 503 -15.04 -15.14 25.45
C VAL A 503 -15.43 -15.84 26.75
N LEU A 504 -14.48 -16.55 27.37
CA LEU A 504 -14.69 -17.23 28.64
C LEU A 504 -14.21 -16.37 29.81
N SER A 505 -14.96 -16.34 30.91
CA SER A 505 -14.49 -15.86 32.21
C SER A 505 -14.93 -16.82 33.30
N VAL A 506 -14.04 -17.11 34.24
CA VAL A 506 -14.28 -18.11 35.28
C VAL A 506 -14.45 -17.41 36.61
N LEU A 507 -15.66 -17.46 37.14
CA LEU A 507 -16.05 -16.86 38.40
C LEU A 507 -15.76 -17.82 39.57
N ASN A 508 -15.71 -17.27 40.78
CA ASN A 508 -15.41 -18.01 42.03
C ASN A 508 -14.09 -18.82 41.96
N SER A 509 -13.15 -18.39 41.12
CA SER A 509 -11.82 -18.98 41.01
C SER A 509 -10.89 -18.49 42.12
N PRO A 510 -9.98 -19.35 42.63
CA PRO A 510 -8.89 -18.91 43.49
C PRO A 510 -7.92 -17.95 42.77
N ASN A 511 -7.89 -17.95 41.44
CA ASN A 511 -7.12 -16.99 40.66
C ASN A 511 -7.96 -15.72 40.40
N ALA A 512 -7.50 -14.59 40.96
CA ALA A 512 -8.20 -13.30 40.90
C ALA A 512 -8.33 -12.72 39.48
N LEU A 513 -7.53 -13.18 38.51
CA LEU A 513 -7.58 -12.70 37.13
C LEU A 513 -8.67 -13.37 36.30
N TRP A 514 -9.03 -14.62 36.64
CA TRP A 514 -9.95 -15.46 35.86
C TRP A 514 -11.37 -14.88 35.71
N PRO A 515 -11.97 -14.21 36.73
CA PRO A 515 -13.29 -13.59 36.59
C PRO A 515 -13.35 -12.47 35.55
N THR A 516 -12.21 -11.85 35.24
CA THR A 516 -12.08 -10.74 34.28
C THR A 516 -11.27 -11.12 33.04
N ALA A 517 -10.86 -12.39 32.91
CA ALA A 517 -9.91 -12.84 31.91
C ALA A 517 -10.39 -12.57 30.48
N ARG A 518 -11.69 -12.79 30.19
CA ARG A 518 -12.26 -12.77 28.84
C ARG A 518 -11.33 -13.50 27.86
N ALA A 519 -11.01 -14.75 28.20
CA ALA A 519 -10.16 -15.62 27.40
C ALA A 519 -10.82 -15.89 26.04
N LEU A 520 -10.06 -15.74 24.97
CA LEU A 520 -10.53 -15.97 23.61
C LEU A 520 -10.77 -17.46 23.38
N VAL A 521 -11.87 -17.80 22.70
CA VAL A 521 -12.18 -19.19 22.32
C VAL A 521 -11.59 -19.46 20.95
N GLU A 522 -10.53 -20.27 20.91
CA GLU A 522 -9.89 -20.67 19.66
C GLU A 522 -10.72 -21.74 18.95
N SER A 523 -11.12 -22.78 19.67
CA SER A 523 -11.92 -23.87 19.11
C SER A 523 -12.79 -24.52 20.16
N THR A 524 -13.82 -25.22 19.69
CA THR A 524 -14.76 -25.95 20.53
C THR A 524 -15.10 -27.26 19.86
N GLU A 525 -14.75 -28.37 20.51
CA GLU A 525 -15.12 -29.71 20.12
C GLU A 525 -16.30 -30.18 20.99
N ILE A 526 -17.33 -30.73 20.36
CA ILE A 526 -18.58 -31.12 21.03
C ILE A 526 -18.92 -32.54 20.61
N ASP A 527 -18.94 -33.45 21.57
CA ASP A 527 -19.47 -34.79 21.39
C ASP A 527 -21.01 -34.69 21.46
N LEU A 528 -21.66 -34.72 20.30
CA LEU A 528 -23.11 -34.59 20.18
C LEU A 528 -23.86 -35.82 20.69
N VAL A 529 -23.18 -36.95 20.91
CA VAL A 529 -23.79 -38.17 21.46
C VAL A 529 -23.70 -38.17 22.98
N ARG A 530 -22.53 -37.82 23.53
CA ARG A 530 -22.30 -37.74 24.98
C ARG A 530 -22.71 -36.41 25.60
N LEU A 531 -22.96 -35.39 24.78
CA LEU A 531 -23.26 -34.01 25.18
C LEU A 531 -22.13 -33.33 25.95
N SER A 532 -20.89 -33.82 25.84
CA SER A 532 -19.70 -33.19 26.43
C SER A 532 -19.01 -32.27 25.42
N ALA A 533 -18.23 -31.31 25.91
CA ALA A 533 -17.45 -30.43 25.06
C ALA A 533 -16.05 -30.17 25.62
N GLU A 534 -15.09 -29.97 24.73
CA GLU A 534 -13.75 -29.48 25.04
C GLU A 534 -13.52 -28.16 24.31
N VAL A 535 -13.13 -27.13 25.05
CA VAL A 535 -12.92 -25.78 24.54
C VAL A 535 -11.44 -25.48 24.64
N THR A 536 -10.81 -25.18 23.50
CA THR A 536 -9.44 -24.67 23.47
C THR A 536 -9.48 -23.14 23.56
N LEU A 537 -8.71 -22.59 24.50
CA LEU A 537 -8.62 -21.17 24.76
C LEU A 537 -7.26 -20.66 24.30
N GLY A 538 -7.27 -19.51 23.63
CA GLY A 538 -6.06 -18.92 23.08
C GLY A 538 -6.34 -17.97 21.93
N VAL A 539 -5.29 -17.27 21.51
CA VAL A 539 -5.29 -16.53 20.25
C VAL A 539 -5.29 -17.56 19.11
N PRO A 540 -6.13 -17.43 18.07
CA PRO A 540 -6.30 -18.47 17.05
C PRO A 540 -4.98 -18.97 16.45
N SER A 541 -4.78 -20.29 16.33
CA SER A 541 -3.51 -20.92 15.90
C SER A 541 -2.91 -20.37 14.61
N ARG A 542 -3.72 -19.99 13.61
CA ARG A 542 -3.24 -19.37 12.36
C ARG A 542 -2.75 -17.94 12.50
N THR A 543 -3.02 -17.32 13.65
CA THR A 543 -2.43 -16.05 14.09
C THR A 543 -1.34 -16.26 15.15
N ALA A 544 -1.08 -17.50 15.59
CA ALA A 544 -0.23 -17.83 16.73
C ALA A 544 1.24 -18.16 16.37
N ALA A 545 1.68 -17.95 15.12
CA ALA A 545 2.98 -18.42 14.65
C ALA A 545 4.21 -17.67 15.23
N SER A 546 4.02 -16.58 15.95
CA SER A 546 5.06 -15.93 16.76
C SER A 546 4.39 -15.04 17.83
N THR A 547 5.14 -14.69 18.88
CA THR A 547 4.67 -13.79 19.96
C THR A 547 4.00 -12.55 19.33
N LEU A 548 3.02 -11.92 19.98
CA LEU A 548 2.42 -10.69 19.44
C LEU A 548 3.52 -9.68 19.01
N ILE A 549 4.62 -9.65 19.75
CA ILE A 549 5.82 -8.83 19.51
C ILE A 549 6.51 -9.11 18.16
N ASP A 550 6.49 -10.35 17.68
CA ASP A 550 7.17 -10.81 16.45
C ASP A 550 6.28 -10.81 15.18
N ARG A 551 5.00 -10.41 15.29
CA ARG A 551 4.00 -10.62 14.22
C ARG A 551 4.14 -9.75 12.99
N PHE A 552 4.76 -8.58 13.08
CA PHE A 552 4.79 -7.64 11.95
C PHE A 552 6.15 -7.63 11.26
N ARG A 553 6.22 -8.29 10.11
CA ARG A 553 7.15 -7.92 9.04
C ARG A 553 6.30 -7.53 7.86
N SER A 554 6.23 -6.24 7.52
CA SER A 554 5.72 -5.84 6.21
C SER A 554 6.47 -6.64 5.16
N ALA A 555 5.76 -7.36 4.29
CA ALA A 555 6.44 -8.06 3.23
C ALA A 555 7.11 -6.99 2.37
N SER A 556 8.35 -7.22 1.91
CA SER A 556 9.08 -6.27 1.07
C SER A 556 8.31 -5.81 -0.20
N ARG A 557 7.24 -6.52 -0.53
CA ARG A 557 6.33 -6.25 -1.66
C ARG A 557 5.19 -5.29 -1.33
N ASP A 558 4.80 -5.18 -0.06
CA ASP A 558 3.81 -4.19 0.38
C ASP A 558 4.38 -2.77 0.33
N ASN A 559 5.72 -2.66 0.25
CA ASN A 559 6.48 -1.41 0.32
C ASN A 559 6.73 -0.74 -1.05
N ILE A 560 6.21 -1.28 -2.15
CA ILE A 560 6.38 -0.70 -3.49
C ILE A 560 5.04 -0.16 -3.97
N ALA A 561 4.84 1.15 -3.83
CA ALA A 561 3.89 1.87 -4.67
C ALA A 561 4.54 2.00 -6.06
N THR A 562 4.13 1.14 -7.00
CA THR A 562 4.45 1.32 -8.44
C THR A 562 3.50 2.31 -9.08
#